data_AF-A0A1M6J7A4-F1
#
_entry.id   AF-A0A1M6J7A4-F1
#
_cell.length_a   1.000
_cell.length_b   1.000
_cell.length_c   1.000
_cell.angle_alpha   90.00
_cell.angle_beta   90.00
_cell.angle_gamma   90.00
#
_symmetry.space_group_name_H-M   'P 1'
#
loop_
_entity.id
_entity.type
_entity.pdbx_description
1 polymer ?
#
loop_
_entity_poly.entity_id
_entity_poly.type
_entity_poly.pdbx_seq_one_letter_code
_entity_poly.pdbx_strand_id
1 'polypeptide(L)'
;MDFNSLETGEAFDRCCDCGCDLSDDYVSYMVQKSYVGEECIFEYAICNDCREKVSEEFSEKSREAMFDFFHDRADIDEKMMRLGPEASIDEHIQTCLTCSSTREEVSSYSYAGLFLGTILLPGPFPVMICGKCEEELTECLSQETRDAWNRFLEENFPGPPADVLDKPRTGKPILL
;
A
#
# COMPACT_ATOMS: atom_id res chain seq x y z
N MET A 1 2.17 6.88 -15.48
CA MET A 1 3.25 6.40 -14.59
C MET A 1 2.65 5.38 -13.65
N ASP A 2 3.44 4.48 -13.07
CA ASP A 2 2.93 3.33 -12.28
C ASP A 2 2.03 3.72 -11.10
N PHE A 3 2.16 4.96 -10.59
CA PHE A 3 1.34 5.49 -9.48
C PHE A 3 0.17 6.39 -9.90
N ASN A 4 -0.09 6.60 -11.19
CA ASN A 4 -1.28 7.33 -11.64
C ASN A 4 -2.54 6.51 -11.36
N SER A 5 -3.66 7.16 -11.05
CA SER A 5 -4.95 6.47 -10.96
C SER A 5 -5.26 5.75 -12.28
N LEU A 6 -5.73 4.51 -12.18
CA LEU A 6 -6.20 3.75 -13.33
C LEU A 6 -7.53 4.26 -13.86
N GLU A 7 -8.36 4.84 -12.99
CA GLU A 7 -9.65 5.41 -13.38
C GLU A 7 -9.46 6.65 -14.27
N THR A 8 -8.59 7.57 -13.86
CA THR A 8 -8.42 8.85 -14.58
C THR A 8 -7.22 8.84 -15.55
N GLY A 9 -6.23 7.99 -15.31
CA GLY A 9 -4.93 8.02 -15.99
C GLY A 9 -3.98 9.12 -15.47
N GLU A 10 -4.43 9.94 -14.53
CA GLU A 10 -3.70 11.10 -13.98
C GLU A 10 -3.17 10.83 -12.56
N ALA A 11 -2.33 11.71 -12.04
CA ALA A 11 -1.87 11.63 -10.65
C ALA A 11 -3.04 11.84 -9.69
N PHE A 12 -2.99 11.21 -8.52
CA PHE A 12 -3.94 11.48 -7.44
C PHE A 12 -3.76 12.92 -6.93
N ASP A 13 -4.86 13.67 -6.86
CA ASP A 13 -4.89 15.07 -6.42
C ASP A 13 -5.66 15.28 -5.11
N ARG A 14 -6.35 14.24 -4.61
CA ARG A 14 -7.17 14.30 -3.40
C ARG A 14 -6.90 13.12 -2.47
N CYS A 15 -6.80 13.42 -1.17
CA CYS A 15 -6.80 12.40 -0.13
C CYS A 15 -8.17 11.70 -0.09
N CYS A 16 -8.17 10.37 -0.09
CA CYS A 16 -9.41 9.60 -0.08
C CYS A 16 -10.26 9.82 1.18
N ASP A 17 -9.63 10.20 2.30
CA ASP A 17 -10.28 10.39 3.59
C ASP A 17 -10.76 11.84 3.83
N CYS A 18 -9.83 12.81 3.81
CA CYS A 18 -10.17 14.20 4.13
C CYS A 18 -10.39 15.10 2.91
N GLY A 19 -10.10 14.63 1.69
CA GLY A 19 -10.23 15.42 0.46
C GLY A 19 -9.23 16.58 0.32
N CYS A 20 -8.19 16.65 1.16
CA CYS A 20 -7.15 17.67 1.01
C CYS A 20 -6.43 17.53 -0.34
N ASP A 21 -5.85 18.64 -0.81
CA ASP A 21 -5.09 18.69 -2.06
C ASP A 21 -3.74 18.00 -1.88
N LEU A 22 -3.50 16.92 -2.62
CA LEU A 22 -2.25 16.15 -2.58
C LEU A 22 -1.16 16.75 -3.48
N SER A 23 -1.52 17.66 -4.38
CA SER A 23 -0.57 18.32 -5.27
C SER A 23 0.20 19.47 -4.61
N ASP A 24 -0.17 19.84 -3.37
CA ASP A 24 0.54 20.83 -2.57
C ASP A 24 1.94 20.31 -2.17
N ASP A 25 2.98 21.12 -2.45
CA ASP A 25 4.40 20.79 -2.21
C ASP A 25 4.73 20.44 -0.76
N TYR A 26 3.87 20.82 0.21
CA TYR A 26 4.07 20.54 1.63
C TYR A 26 3.28 19.32 2.13
N VAL A 27 2.50 18.67 1.28
CA VAL A 27 1.68 17.51 1.66
C VAL A 27 2.44 16.22 1.37
N SER A 28 2.69 15.46 2.44
CA SER A 28 3.16 14.07 2.33
C SER A 28 1.98 13.13 2.22
N TYR A 29 2.01 12.19 1.28
CA TYR A 29 0.94 11.21 1.07
C TYR A 29 1.46 9.90 0.51
N MET A 30 0.68 8.84 0.68
CA MET A 30 0.97 7.53 0.14
C MET A 30 -0.02 7.20 -0.97
N VAL A 31 0.47 6.65 -2.07
CA VAL A 31 -0.35 5.97 -3.07
C VAL A 31 -0.13 4.47 -2.92
N GLN A 32 -1.21 3.71 -2.81
CA GLN A 32 -1.16 2.25 -2.77
C GLN A 32 -2.04 1.67 -3.87
N LYS A 33 -1.54 0.60 -4.50
CA LYS A 33 -2.28 -0.19 -5.49
C LYS A 33 -2.12 -1.68 -5.20
N SER A 34 -3.21 -2.42 -5.32
CA SER A 34 -3.27 -3.87 -5.09
C SER A 34 -3.75 -4.61 -6.33
N TYR A 35 -3.13 -5.74 -6.62
CA TYR A 35 -3.31 -6.52 -7.84
C TYR A 35 -3.60 -8.00 -7.55
N VAL A 36 -4.42 -8.60 -8.40
CA VAL A 36 -4.59 -10.06 -8.52
C VAL A 36 -4.29 -10.43 -9.97
N GLY A 37 -3.22 -11.17 -10.19
CA GLY A 37 -2.60 -11.32 -11.51
C GLY A 37 -2.21 -9.96 -12.10
N GLU A 38 -2.78 -9.63 -13.26
CA GLU A 38 -2.57 -8.34 -13.94
C GLU A 38 -3.66 -7.30 -13.63
N GLU A 39 -4.75 -7.71 -12.96
CA GLU A 39 -5.87 -6.83 -12.66
C GLU A 39 -5.63 -6.05 -11.37
N CYS A 40 -5.67 -4.71 -11.45
CA CYS A 40 -5.68 -3.87 -10.26
C CYS A 40 -7.08 -3.88 -9.64
N ILE A 41 -7.19 -4.43 -8.44
CA ILE A 41 -8.47 -4.60 -7.76
C ILE A 41 -8.76 -3.47 -6.78
N PHE A 42 -7.74 -2.68 -6.41
CA PHE A 42 -7.88 -1.59 -5.45
C PHE A 42 -6.74 -0.57 -5.61
N GLU A 43 -7.08 0.71 -5.55
CA GLU A 43 -6.12 1.81 -5.54
C GLU A 43 -6.64 2.97 -4.70
N TYR A 44 -5.74 3.68 -4.02
CA TYR A 44 -6.08 4.89 -3.29
C TYR A 44 -4.84 5.76 -3.00
N ALA A 45 -5.11 7.02 -2.66
CA ALA A 45 -4.11 7.93 -2.11
C ALA A 45 -4.59 8.53 -0.79
N ILE A 46 -3.74 8.53 0.23
CA ILE A 46 -4.04 9.02 1.58
C ILE A 46 -2.94 9.96 2.07
N CYS A 47 -3.31 11.14 2.59
CA CYS A 47 -2.34 12.04 3.19
C CYS A 47 -1.78 11.47 4.51
N ASN A 48 -0.57 11.89 4.88
CA ASN A 48 0.10 11.35 6.05
C ASN A 48 -0.70 11.60 7.35
N ASP A 49 -1.36 12.75 7.50
CA ASP A 49 -2.21 13.03 8.67
C ASP A 49 -3.36 12.03 8.83
N CYS A 50 -4.03 11.66 7.73
CA CYS A 50 -5.10 10.66 7.75
C CYS A 50 -4.55 9.25 7.98
N ARG A 51 -3.41 8.91 7.37
CA ARG A 51 -2.72 7.64 7.59
C ARG A 51 -2.29 7.46 9.05
N GLU A 52 -1.81 8.53 9.68
CA GLU A 52 -1.44 8.54 11.10
C GLU A 52 -2.66 8.35 11.99
N LYS A 53 -3.79 9.01 11.73
CA LYS A 53 -5.05 8.79 12.47
C LYS A 53 -5.50 7.32 12.43
N VAL A 54 -5.46 6.69 11.25
CA VAL A 54 -5.78 5.25 11.13
C VAL A 54 -4.78 4.42 11.93
N SER A 55 -3.48 4.76 11.82
CA SER A 55 -2.42 4.08 12.55
C SER A 55 -2.51 4.26 14.06
N GLU A 56 -3.11 5.34 14.57
CA GLU A 56 -3.36 5.59 16.01
C GLU A 56 -4.40 4.63 16.61
N GLU A 57 -5.30 4.10 15.80
CA GLU A 57 -6.29 3.09 16.22
C GLU A 57 -5.70 1.68 16.33
N PHE A 58 -4.45 1.48 15.91
CA PHE A 58 -3.81 0.17 15.96
C PHE A 58 -3.39 -0.18 17.39
N SER A 59 -3.44 -1.47 17.71
CA SER A 59 -2.94 -1.91 19.02
C SER A 59 -1.41 -1.82 19.07
N GLU A 60 -0.84 -1.51 20.24
CA GLU A 60 0.62 -1.46 20.46
C GLU A 60 1.30 -2.74 19.98
N LYS A 61 0.76 -3.90 20.36
CA LYS A 61 1.23 -5.21 19.90
C LYS A 61 1.25 -5.35 18.36
N SER A 62 0.29 -4.76 17.66
CA SER A 62 0.27 -4.84 16.19
C SER A 62 1.33 -3.93 15.57
N ARG A 63 1.56 -2.75 16.15
CA ARG A 63 2.65 -1.85 15.71
C ARG A 63 4.00 -2.52 15.86
N GLU A 64 4.25 -3.16 17.01
CA GLU A 64 5.45 -3.97 17.24
C GLU A 64 5.54 -5.11 16.23
N ALA A 65 4.47 -5.89 16.03
CA ALA A 65 4.48 -7.00 15.09
C ALA A 65 4.75 -6.58 13.64
N MET A 66 4.21 -5.44 13.19
CA MET A 66 4.51 -4.87 11.88
C MET A 66 5.97 -4.43 11.78
N PHE A 67 6.47 -3.73 12.80
CA PHE A 67 7.87 -3.33 12.86
C PHE A 67 8.81 -4.54 12.79
N ASP A 68 8.58 -5.56 13.63
CA ASP A 68 9.38 -6.79 13.66
C ASP A 68 9.31 -7.53 12.33
N PHE A 69 8.13 -7.64 11.73
CA PHE A 69 7.97 -8.32 10.43
C PHE A 69 8.81 -7.66 9.33
N PHE A 70 8.77 -6.33 9.23
CA PHE A 70 9.59 -5.63 8.24
C PHE A 70 11.05 -5.60 8.66
N HIS A 71 11.39 -5.42 9.93
CA HIS A 71 12.77 -5.39 10.38
C HIS A 71 13.50 -6.72 10.11
N ASP A 72 12.83 -7.85 10.38
CA ASP A 72 13.43 -9.18 10.25
C ASP A 72 13.46 -9.70 8.80
N ARG A 73 12.58 -9.17 7.94
CA ARG A 73 12.35 -9.76 6.60
C ARG A 73 12.57 -8.78 5.45
N ALA A 74 12.40 -7.48 5.68
CA ALA A 74 12.58 -6.48 4.64
C ALA A 74 14.07 -6.23 4.44
N ASP A 75 14.61 -6.67 3.30
CA ASP A 75 16.00 -6.38 2.96
C ASP A 75 16.12 -5.03 2.25
N ILE A 76 15.79 -3.98 3.01
CA ILE A 76 15.73 -2.60 2.53
C ILE A 76 17.13 -2.12 2.08
N ASP A 77 18.16 -2.45 2.86
CA ASP A 77 19.54 -2.06 2.57
C ASP A 77 20.09 -2.81 1.34
N GLU A 78 19.93 -4.14 1.26
CA GLU A 78 20.36 -4.90 0.08
C GLU A 78 19.61 -4.43 -1.17
N LYS A 79 18.31 -4.18 -1.07
CA LYS A 79 17.50 -3.70 -2.20
C LYS A 79 17.99 -2.34 -2.70
N MET A 80 18.25 -1.39 -1.81
CA MET A 80 18.81 -0.08 -2.18
C MET A 80 20.21 -0.22 -2.81
N MET A 81 21.06 -1.10 -2.30
CA MET A 81 22.38 -1.35 -2.88
C MET A 81 22.32 -2.00 -4.27
N ARG A 82 21.37 -2.92 -4.48
CA ARG A 82 21.21 -3.67 -5.74
C ARG A 82 20.68 -2.79 -6.88
N LEU A 83 19.69 -1.97 -6.58
CA LEU A 83 19.01 -1.14 -7.58
C LEU A 83 19.84 0.10 -7.95
N GLY A 84 20.59 0.65 -6.98
CA GLY A 84 21.37 1.86 -7.19
C GLY A 84 20.49 3.12 -7.33
N PRO A 85 21.11 4.31 -7.40
CA PRO A 85 20.38 5.58 -7.35
C PRO A 85 19.61 5.93 -8.64
N GLU A 86 19.86 5.21 -9.74
CA GLU A 86 19.25 5.46 -11.05
C GLU A 86 18.12 4.48 -11.39
N ALA A 87 17.80 3.55 -10.48
CA ALA A 87 16.72 2.60 -10.72
C ALA A 87 15.38 3.30 -10.94
N SER A 88 14.66 2.79 -11.93
CA SER A 88 13.30 3.21 -12.22
C SER A 88 12.31 2.73 -11.16
N ILE A 89 11.16 3.40 -11.08
CA ILE A 89 10.06 2.99 -10.21
C ILE A 89 9.68 1.52 -10.46
N ASP A 90 9.58 1.12 -11.73
CA ASP A 90 9.22 -0.23 -12.12
C ASP A 90 10.19 -1.27 -11.55
N GLU A 91 11.50 -1.02 -11.62
CA GLU A 91 12.55 -1.87 -11.03
C GLU A 91 12.41 -1.99 -9.51
N HIS A 92 12.04 -0.90 -8.83
CA HIS A 92 11.79 -0.93 -7.38
C HIS A 92 10.59 -1.79 -6.98
N ILE A 93 9.56 -1.90 -7.83
CA ILE A 93 8.34 -2.65 -7.52
C ILE A 93 8.28 -4.06 -8.17
N GLN A 94 9.34 -4.50 -8.86
CA GLN A 94 9.38 -5.83 -9.48
C GLN A 94 9.43 -6.99 -8.48
N THR A 95 10.07 -6.79 -7.33
CA THR A 95 10.30 -7.86 -6.34
C THR A 95 9.74 -7.50 -4.98
N CYS A 96 9.12 -8.49 -4.33
CA CYS A 96 8.65 -8.40 -2.96
C CYS A 96 9.78 -7.98 -2.02
N LEU A 97 9.53 -6.97 -1.18
CA LEU A 97 10.52 -6.45 -0.24
C LEU A 97 10.96 -7.50 0.80
N THR A 98 10.09 -8.44 1.13
CA THR A 98 10.29 -9.37 2.26
C THR A 98 10.75 -10.76 1.84
N CYS A 99 10.35 -11.25 0.67
CA CYS A 99 10.70 -12.60 0.20
C CYS A 99 11.39 -12.62 -1.16
N SER A 100 11.62 -11.46 -1.78
CA SER A 100 12.24 -11.29 -3.09
C SER A 100 11.52 -11.93 -4.29
N SER A 101 10.35 -12.56 -4.11
CA SER A 101 9.55 -13.11 -5.22
C SER A 101 9.16 -12.02 -6.22
N THR A 102 9.17 -12.34 -7.51
CA THR A 102 8.82 -11.39 -8.57
C THR A 102 7.31 -11.26 -8.74
N ARG A 103 6.84 -10.18 -9.38
CA ARG A 103 5.42 -9.99 -9.74
C ARG A 103 4.85 -11.13 -10.58
N GLU A 104 5.69 -11.76 -11.42
CA GLU A 104 5.31 -12.86 -12.31
C GLU A 104 5.15 -14.20 -11.58
N GLU A 105 5.80 -14.35 -10.42
CA GLU A 105 5.79 -15.59 -9.63
C GLU A 105 4.62 -15.66 -8.64
N VAL A 106 3.88 -14.56 -8.45
CA VAL A 106 2.87 -14.43 -7.39
C VAL A 106 1.49 -14.16 -7.95
N SER A 107 0.45 -14.71 -7.31
CA SER A 107 -0.94 -14.53 -7.74
C SER A 107 -1.52 -13.16 -7.39
N SER A 108 -0.94 -12.48 -6.41
CA SER A 108 -1.36 -11.15 -5.97
C SER A 108 -0.18 -10.41 -5.33
N TYR A 109 -0.24 -9.09 -5.36
CA TYR A 109 0.74 -8.20 -4.75
C TYR A 109 0.15 -6.80 -4.59
N SER A 110 0.69 -6.02 -3.67
CA SER A 110 0.46 -4.58 -3.61
C SER A 110 1.78 -3.84 -3.70
N TYR A 111 1.74 -2.62 -4.22
CA TYR A 111 2.86 -1.70 -4.12
C TYR A 111 2.40 -0.34 -3.60
N ALA A 112 3.33 0.32 -2.90
CA ALA A 112 3.11 1.62 -2.29
C ALA A 112 4.27 2.56 -2.62
N GLY A 113 3.93 3.84 -2.80
CA GLY A 113 4.87 4.93 -3.02
C GLY A 113 4.55 6.08 -2.07
N LEU A 114 5.58 6.68 -1.49
CA LEU A 114 5.46 7.83 -0.60
C LEU A 114 5.87 9.10 -1.34
N PHE A 115 5.01 10.09 -1.34
CA PHE A 115 5.15 11.33 -2.10
C PHE A 115 5.21 12.54 -1.16
N LEU A 116 5.91 13.59 -1.59
CA LEU A 116 5.85 14.95 -1.06
C LEU A 116 5.52 15.88 -2.22
N GLY A 117 4.29 16.42 -2.24
CA GLY A 117 3.73 17.03 -3.45
C GLY A 117 3.85 16.09 -4.64
N THR A 118 4.43 16.55 -5.75
CA THR A 118 4.59 15.72 -6.96
C THR A 118 5.84 14.82 -6.97
N ILE A 119 6.62 14.80 -5.88
CA ILE A 119 7.91 14.10 -5.82
C ILE A 119 7.75 12.78 -5.08
N LEU A 120 8.06 11.66 -5.74
CA LEU A 120 8.22 10.37 -5.07
C LEU A 120 9.50 10.41 -4.21
N LEU A 121 9.33 10.19 -2.90
CA LEU A 121 10.43 10.23 -1.95
C LEU A 121 11.32 8.99 -2.09
N PRO A 122 12.65 9.18 -2.19
CA PRO A 122 13.60 8.07 -2.19
C PRO A 122 13.74 7.46 -0.78
N GLY A 123 14.12 6.20 -0.70
CA GLY A 123 14.31 5.48 0.57
C GLY A 123 13.84 4.03 0.43
N PRO A 124 13.14 3.45 1.43
CA PRO A 124 12.53 2.14 1.24
C PRO A 124 11.48 2.17 0.13
N PHE A 125 10.86 3.32 -0.14
CA PHE A 125 9.85 3.49 -1.17
C PHE A 125 10.43 3.79 -2.56
N PRO A 126 9.75 3.34 -3.63
CA PRO A 126 8.53 2.54 -3.60
C PRO A 126 8.81 1.07 -3.23
N VAL A 127 7.82 0.43 -2.60
CA VAL A 127 7.89 -0.98 -2.15
C VAL A 127 6.81 -1.81 -2.83
N MET A 128 7.08 -3.10 -3.01
CA MET A 128 6.08 -4.10 -3.37
C MET A 128 6.10 -5.20 -2.30
N ILE A 129 4.92 -5.69 -1.89
CA ILE A 129 4.75 -6.86 -1.03
C ILE A 129 3.84 -7.85 -1.75
N CYS A 130 4.26 -9.12 -1.83
CA CYS A 130 3.44 -10.17 -2.44
C CYS A 130 2.35 -10.66 -1.49
N GLY A 131 1.23 -11.13 -2.03
CA GLY A 131 0.05 -11.52 -1.26
C GLY A 131 0.32 -12.52 -0.14
N LYS A 132 1.26 -13.45 -0.32
CA LYS A 132 1.69 -14.36 0.74
C LYS A 132 2.25 -13.61 1.96
N CYS A 133 3.13 -12.63 1.73
CA CYS A 133 3.69 -11.83 2.81
C CYS A 133 2.67 -10.87 3.41
N GLU A 134 1.70 -10.41 2.62
CA GLU A 134 0.55 -9.63 3.11
C GLU A 134 -0.33 -10.45 4.07
N GLU A 135 -0.59 -11.72 3.72
CA GLU A 135 -1.32 -12.67 4.56
C GLU A 135 -0.56 -12.94 5.87
N GLU A 136 0.74 -13.25 5.79
CA GLU A 136 1.58 -13.48 6.96
C GLU A 136 1.65 -12.26 7.88
N LEU A 137 1.77 -11.05 7.32
CA LEU A 137 1.71 -9.80 8.08
C LEU A 137 0.36 -9.65 8.78
N THR A 138 -0.73 -9.86 8.04
CA THR A 138 -2.10 -9.75 8.56
C THR A 138 -2.34 -10.72 9.70
N GLU A 139 -1.83 -11.96 9.61
CA GLU A 139 -1.93 -12.99 10.65
C GLU A 139 -1.30 -12.56 11.99
N CYS A 140 -0.26 -11.74 11.95
CA CYS A 140 0.39 -11.18 13.14
C CYS A 140 -0.41 -10.04 13.81
N LEU A 141 -1.35 -9.41 13.10
CA LEU A 141 -2.13 -8.27 13.62
C LEU A 141 -3.21 -8.71 14.61
N SER A 142 -3.49 -7.84 15.59
CA SER A 142 -4.61 -8.01 16.50
C SER A 142 -5.96 -7.84 15.78
N GLN A 143 -7.03 -8.36 16.37
CA GLN A 143 -8.39 -8.14 15.87
C GLN A 143 -8.73 -6.65 15.83
N GLU A 144 -8.33 -5.89 16.86
CA GLU A 144 -8.52 -4.44 16.95
C GLU A 144 -7.95 -3.68 15.75
N THR A 145 -6.70 -3.98 15.37
CA THR A 145 -6.03 -3.36 14.22
C THR A 145 -6.72 -3.73 12.91
N ARG A 146 -7.09 -5.01 12.74
CA ARG A 146 -7.85 -5.46 11.55
C ARG A 146 -9.20 -4.77 11.47
N ASP A 147 -9.88 -4.56 12.60
CA ASP A 147 -11.17 -3.88 12.65
C ASP A 147 -11.05 -2.38 12.34
N ALA A 148 -10.00 -1.71 12.85
CA ALA A 148 -9.72 -0.31 12.50
C ALA A 148 -9.48 -0.15 10.99
N TRP A 149 -8.70 -1.05 10.40
CA TRP A 149 -8.48 -1.06 8.96
C TRP A 149 -9.77 -1.34 8.17
N ASN A 150 -10.59 -2.30 8.62
CA ASN A 150 -11.88 -2.57 7.98
C ASN A 150 -12.81 -1.34 8.04
N ARG A 151 -12.86 -0.62 9.17
CA ARG A 151 -13.65 0.62 9.30
C ARG A 151 -13.19 1.66 8.28
N PHE A 152 -11.90 1.92 8.19
CA PHE A 152 -11.34 2.84 7.20
C PHE A 152 -11.78 2.47 5.78
N LEU A 153 -11.69 1.18 5.41
CA LEU A 153 -12.11 0.72 4.08
C LEU A 153 -13.62 0.89 3.84
N GLU A 154 -14.45 0.59 4.84
CA GLU A 154 -15.90 0.70 4.74
C GLU A 154 -16.38 2.15 4.60
N GLU A 155 -15.72 3.07 5.32
CA GLU A 155 -16.05 4.51 5.32
C GLU A 155 -15.64 5.20 4.03
N ASN A 156 -14.48 4.82 3.47
CA ASN A 156 -13.91 5.49 2.30
C ASN A 156 -14.22 4.80 0.97
N PHE A 157 -14.45 3.49 1.00
CA PHE A 157 -14.69 2.68 -0.18
C PHE A 157 -15.93 1.81 0.02
N PRO A 158 -17.11 2.41 0.14
CA PRO A 158 -18.37 1.68 0.14
C PRO A 158 -18.47 1.01 -1.23
N GLY A 159 -18.06 -0.26 -1.30
CA GLY A 159 -17.97 -0.94 -2.58
C GLY A 159 -19.34 -1.03 -3.27
N PRO A 160 -19.40 -1.56 -4.50
CA PRO A 160 -20.61 -1.54 -5.30
C PRO A 160 -21.86 -1.96 -4.51
N PRO A 161 -23.01 -1.29 -4.73
CA PRO A 161 -24.29 -1.63 -4.12
C PRO A 161 -24.56 -3.14 -4.10
N ALA A 162 -25.18 -3.63 -3.03
CA ALA A 162 -25.31 -5.07 -2.75
C ALA A 162 -26.04 -5.86 -3.86
N ASP A 163 -26.84 -5.19 -4.68
CA ASP A 163 -27.53 -5.71 -5.85
C ASP A 163 -26.62 -5.99 -7.07
N VAL A 164 -25.35 -5.61 -6.99
CA VAL A 164 -24.33 -5.82 -8.06
C VAL A 164 -23.35 -6.95 -7.71
N LEU A 165 -23.40 -7.50 -6.50
CA LEU A 165 -22.39 -8.44 -5.99
C LEU A 165 -22.75 -9.92 -6.23
N ASP A 166 -22.41 -10.45 -7.40
CA ASP A 166 -22.49 -11.90 -7.71
C ASP A 166 -21.11 -12.61 -7.66
N LYS A 167 -20.08 -11.93 -7.13
CA LYS A 167 -18.73 -12.51 -6.98
C LYS A 167 -18.17 -12.30 -5.57
N PRO A 168 -17.59 -13.35 -4.95
CA PRO A 168 -16.87 -13.20 -3.70
C PRO A 168 -15.66 -12.29 -3.91
N ARG A 169 -15.54 -11.24 -3.08
CA ARG A 169 -14.34 -10.38 -3.06
C ARG A 169 -13.20 -11.15 -2.40
N THR A 170 -12.31 -11.71 -3.21
CA THR A 170 -11.03 -12.24 -2.75
C THR A 170 -9.97 -11.15 -2.89
N GLY A 171 -9.25 -10.84 -1.81
CA GLY A 171 -8.21 -9.81 -1.77
C GLY A 171 -8.69 -8.55 -1.04
N LYS A 172 -8.52 -8.53 0.29
CA LYS A 172 -8.58 -7.26 1.02
C LYS A 172 -7.22 -6.58 0.83
N PRO A 173 -7.19 -5.29 0.44
CA PRO A 173 -5.95 -4.54 0.46
C PRO A 173 -5.40 -4.55 1.88
N ILE A 174 -4.09 -4.74 2.05
CA ILE A 174 -3.44 -4.56 3.34
C ILE A 174 -3.02 -3.12 3.53
N LEU A 175 -2.78 -2.69 4.77
CA LEU A 175 -2.09 -1.44 5.01
C LEU A 175 -0.59 -1.65 4.80
N LEU A 176 0.01 -0.97 3.81
CA LEU A 176 1.47 -0.91 3.60
C LEU A 176 2.11 0.28 4.34
#